data_AF-A0A935Q3U8-F1
#
_entry.id   AF-A0A935Q3U8-F1
#
_cell.length_a   1.000
_cell.length_b   1.000
_cell.length_c   1.000
_cell.angle_alpha   90.00
_cell.angle_beta   90.00
_cell.angle_gamma   90.00
#
_symmetry.space_group_name_H-M   'P 1'
#
loop_
_entity.id
_entity.type
_entity.pdbx_description
1 polymer ?
#
loop_
_entity_poly.entity_id
_entity_poly.type
_entity_poly.pdbx_seq_one_letter_code
_entity_poly.pdbx_strand_id
1 'polypeptide(L)' 'MLEMDLLLGEFLDRVFPTLAPAQADAFVALADMEDLELWPLVNGSRECVDPVQAEVLALLRTVRVK' A
#
# COMPACT_ATOMS: atom_id res chain seq x y z
N MET A 1 -10.56 -8.27 2.57
CA MET A 1 -10.08 -9.58 2.07
C MET A 1 -8.99 -10.00 3.04
N LEU A 2 -9.00 -11.23 3.60
CA LEU A 2 -8.06 -11.58 4.68
C LEU A 2 -6.58 -11.34 4.32
N GLU A 3 -6.18 -11.66 3.08
CA GLU A 3 -4.81 -11.42 2.61
C GLU A 3 -4.45 -9.92 2.57
N MET A 4 -5.42 -9.06 2.27
CA MET A 4 -5.24 -7.62 2.25
C MET A 4 -5.19 -7.03 3.66
N ASP A 5 -6.06 -7.50 4.55
CA ASP A 5 -6.06 -7.10 5.95
C ASP A 5 -4.72 -7.43 6.64
N LEU A 6 -4.16 -8.61 6.34
CA LEU A 6 -2.83 -9.01 6.82
C LEU A 6 -1.71 -8.15 6.24
N LEU A 7 -1.74 -7.89 4.92
CA LEU A 7 -0.72 -7.07 4.27
C LEU A 7 -0.71 -5.64 4.80
N LEU A 8 -1.88 -5.00 4.88
CA LEU A 8 -2.02 -3.64 5.41
C LEU A 8 -1.63 -3.57 6.88
N GLY A 9 -2.02 -4.57 7.68
CA GLY A 9 -1.63 -4.66 9.09
C GLY A 9 -0.11 -4.77 9.27
N GLU A 10 0.56 -5.63 8.51
CA GLU A 10 2.02 -5.78 8.60
C GLU A 10 2.75 -4.53 8.10
N PHE A 11 2.26 -3.90 7.03
CA PHE A 11 2.80 -2.64 6.55
C PHE A 11 2.64 -1.52 7.59
N LEU A 12 1.49 -1.45 8.25
CA LEU A 12 1.18 -0.46 9.27
C LEU A 12 2.08 -0.61 10.51
N ASP A 13 2.44 -1.83 10.88
CA ASP A 13 3.31 -2.08 12.03
C ASP A 13 4.80 -1.84 11.70
N ARG A 14 5.25 -2.24 10.49
CA ARG A 14 6.68 -2.25 10.13
C ARG A 14 7.16 -1.04 9.36
N VAL A 15 6.37 -0.57 8.39
CA VAL A 15 6.80 0.43 7.40
C VAL A 15 6.20 1.80 7.66
N PHE A 16 4.91 1.85 8.03
CA PHE A 16 4.20 3.11 8.27
C PHE A 16 4.89 4.08 9.25
N PRO A 17 5.52 3.63 10.37
CA PRO A 17 6.23 4.54 11.28
C PRO A 17 7.47 5.22 10.67
N THR A 18 7.96 4.70 9.54
CA THR A 18 9.14 5.21 8.83
C THR A 18 8.78 6.13 7.67
N LEU A 19 7.49 6.26 7.33
CA LEU A 19 7.02 7.07 6.21
C LEU A 19 7.08 8.56 6.50
N ALA A 20 7.33 9.34 5.45
CA ALA A 20 7.11 10.78 5.48
C ALA A 20 5.60 11.09 5.58
N PRO A 21 5.20 12.27 6.10
CA PRO A 21 3.79 12.64 6.22
C PRO A 21 2.99 12.49 4.92
N ALA A 22 3.56 12.91 3.78
CA ALA A 22 2.91 12.77 2.47
C ALA A 22 2.70 11.30 2.05
N GLN A 23 3.63 10.41 2.40
CA GLN A 23 3.50 8.98 2.13
C GLN A 23 2.48 8.31 3.06
N ALA A 24 2.41 8.75 4.32
CA ALA A 24 1.38 8.30 5.26
C ALA A 24 -0.02 8.69 4.77
N ASP A 25 -0.21 9.92 4.33
CA ASP A 25 -1.48 10.39 3.75
C ASP A 25 -1.84 9.60 2.49
N ALA A 26 -0.86 9.34 1.61
CA ALA A 26 -1.05 8.51 0.43
C ALA A 26 -1.44 7.05 0.79
N PHE A 27 -0.84 6.49 1.84
CA PHE A 27 -1.21 5.17 2.35
C PHE A 27 -2.65 5.14 2.87
N VAL A 28 -3.07 6.16 3.63
CA VAL A 28 -4.46 6.27 4.13
C VAL A 28 -5.43 6.34 2.96
N ALA A 29 -5.13 7.14 1.92
CA ALA A 29 -5.96 7.22 0.73
C ALA A 29 -6.05 5.88 -0.03
N LEU A 30 -4.94 5.12 -0.11
CA LEU A 30 -4.92 3.80 -0.72
C LEU A 30 -5.71 2.77 0.10
N ALA A 31 -5.58 2.80 1.43
CA ALA A 31 -6.27 1.90 2.35
C ALA A 31 -7.78 2.17 2.46
N ASP A 32 -8.24 3.38 2.08
CA ASP A 32 -9.65 3.75 1.99
C ASP A 32 -10.32 3.21 0.70
N MET A 33 -9.53 2.77 -0.29
CA MET A 33 -10.04 2.20 -1.54
C MET A 33 -10.61 0.79 -1.32
N GLU A 34 -11.55 0.37 -2.18
CA GLU A 34 -12.02 -1.02 -2.16
C GLU A 34 -10.88 -2.00 -2.46
N ASP A 35 -10.85 -3.13 -1.76
CA ASP A 35 -9.84 -4.19 -1.95
C ASP A 35 -9.66 -4.58 -3.43
N LEU A 36 -10.76 -4.64 -4.18
CA LEU A 36 -10.76 -5.01 -5.60
C LEU A 36 -10.09 -3.96 -6.49
N GLU A 37 -10.06 -2.70 -6.06
CA GLU A 37 -9.38 -1.61 -6.77
C GLU A 37 -7.93 -1.46 -6.32
N LEU A 38 -7.65 -1.66 -5.03
CA LEU A 38 -6.31 -1.60 -4.46
C LEU A 38 -5.46 -2.79 -4.93
N TRP A 39 -6.03 -3.98 -5.01
CA TRP A 39 -5.29 -5.20 -5.33
C TRP A 39 -4.53 -5.17 -6.67
N PRO A 40 -5.13 -4.73 -7.80
CA PRO A 40 -4.41 -4.52 -9.05
C PRO A 40 -3.24 -3.54 -8.95
N LEU A 41 -3.35 -2.51 -8.10
CA LEU A 41 -2.26 -1.55 -7.86
C LEU A 41 -1.14 -2.21 -7.07
N VAL A 42 -1.48 -2.95 -6.01
CA VAL A 42 -0.51 -3.66 -5.17
C VAL A 42 0.20 -4.77 -5.95
N ASN A 43 -0.53 -5.58 -6.71
CA ASN A 43 0.02 -6.69 -7.48
C ASN A 43 0.74 -6.25 -8.78
N GLY A 44 0.65 -4.97 -9.15
CA GLY A 44 1.30 -4.40 -10.33
C GLY A 44 0.59 -4.62 -11.66
N SER A 45 -0.64 -5.14 -11.64
CA SER A 45 -1.48 -5.28 -12.84
C SER A 45 -2.07 -3.94 -13.31
N ARG A 46 -2.04 -2.91 -12.46
CA ARG A 46 -2.46 -1.54 -12.78
C ARG A 46 -1.35 -0.56 -12.39
N GLU A 47 -1.11 0.42 -13.26
CA GLU A 47 -0.19 1.52 -12.99
C GLU A 47 -0.82 2.55 -12.05
N CYS A 48 0.00 3.09 -11.15
CA CYS A 48 -0.39 4.19 -10.26
C CYS A 48 0.05 5.51 -10.89
N VAL A 49 -0.87 6.47 -10.96
CA VAL A 49 -0.65 7.79 -11.55
C VAL A 49 -0.04 8.80 -10.58
N ASP A 50 -0.25 8.60 -9.28
CA ASP A 50 0.30 9.46 -8.25
C ASP A 50 1.71 8.96 -7.84
N PRO A 51 2.75 9.80 -7.95
CA PRO A 51 4.12 9.38 -7.65
C PRO A 51 4.31 9.00 -6.18
N VAL A 52 3.61 9.65 -5.25
CA VAL A 52 3.70 9.36 -3.81
C VAL A 52 3.00 8.04 -3.50
N GLN A 53 1.83 7.81 -4.09
CA GLN A 53 1.17 6.50 -3.98
C GLN A 53 2.01 5.38 -4.62
N ALA A 54 2.67 5.64 -5.74
CA ALA A 54 3.54 4.67 -6.39
C ALA A 54 4.73 4.28 -5.50
N GLU A 55 5.33 5.23 -4.77
CA GLU A 55 6.36 4.94 -3.76
C GLU A 55 5.82 4.07 -2.62
N VAL A 56 4.65 4.41 -2.07
CA VAL A 56 4.00 3.62 -1.01
C VAL A 56 3.68 2.20 -1.50
N LEU A 57 3.14 2.06 -2.71
CA LEU A 57 2.87 0.76 -3.32
C LEU A 57 4.15 -0.07 -3.52
N ALA A 58 5.25 0.58 -3.91
CA ALA A 58 6.55 -0.09 -4.00
C ALA A 58 7.00 -0.62 -2.64
N LEU A 59 6.85 0.18 -1.58
CA LEU A 59 7.13 -0.26 -0.20
C LEU A 59 6.18 -1.37 0.25
N LEU A 60 4.89 -1.29 -0.07
CA LEU A 60 3.88 -2.29 0.28
C LEU A 60 4.21 -3.66 -0.33
N ARG A 61 4.74 -3.67 -1.56
CA ARG A 61 5.22 -4.88 -2.24
C ARG A 61 6.44 -5.51 -1.56
N THR A 62 7.24 -4.75 -0.80
CA THR A 62 8.39 -5.31 -0.06
C THR A 62 7.96 -6.11 1.17
N VAL A 63 6.81 -5.78 1.76
CA VAL A 63 6.23 -6.52 2.90
C VAL A 63 5.67 -7.86 2.44
N ARG A 64 5.17 -7.92 1.20
CA ARG A 64 4.57 -9.12 0.59
C ARG A 64 5.57 -10.23 0.23
N VAL A 65 6.86 -10.09 0.55
CA VAL A 65 7.91 -11.06 0.18
C VAL A 65 7.95 -12.23 1.18
N LYS A 66 6.96 -13.13 1.10
CA LYS A 66 7.09 -14.51 0.57
C LYS A 66 5.76 -15.27 0.64
#